data_AF-A0A7J8Q3L1-F1
#
_entry.id   AF-A0A7J8Q3L1-F1
#
_cell.length_a   1.000
_cell.length_b   1.000
_cell.length_c   1.000
_cell.angle_alpha   90.00
_cell.angle_beta   90.00
_cell.angle_gamma   90.00
#
_symmetry.space_group_name_H-M   'P 1'
#
loop_
_entity.id
_entity.type
_entity.pdbx_description
1 polymer ?
#
loop_
_entity_poly.entity_id
_entity_poly.type
_entity_poly.pdbx_seq_one_letter_code
_entity_poly.pdbx_strand_id
1 'polypeptide(L)'
;MQNQQGCVAEFPKQLILPCPAKQKAAMEEEVTMSMTEKETAAMNNPHFVLVHGLGGGAWCWYRIKCLMEISGYKVSCIDLKGAGTDRSDANSIVSFDDYNKPLMDFMSALPHSEQVILVGHSAGGLSVTQATHKFANKIRLAVYVAATMLKSGFLTDQDTKD
;
A
#
# COMPACT_ATOMS: atom_id res chain seq x y z
N MET A 1 -18.73 -28.39 -14.51
CA MET A 1 -17.71 -28.01 -15.51
C MET A 1 -18.26 -26.84 -16.31
N GLN A 2 -17.88 -25.61 -15.98
CA GLN A 2 -18.15 -24.44 -16.81
C GLN A 2 -16.84 -23.67 -16.95
N ASN A 3 -16.39 -23.57 -18.21
CA ASN A 3 -15.26 -22.79 -18.67
C ASN A 3 -15.40 -21.34 -18.24
N GLN A 4 -14.41 -20.81 -17.52
CA GLN A 4 -14.12 -19.38 -17.53
C GLN A 4 -13.02 -19.12 -18.55
N GLN A 5 -13.43 -18.63 -19.72
CA GLN A 5 -12.53 -17.98 -20.66
C GLN A 5 -11.93 -16.76 -19.94
N GLY A 6 -10.60 -16.74 -19.84
CA GLY A 6 -9.87 -15.64 -19.24
C GLY A 6 -10.14 -14.34 -19.98
N CYS A 7 -10.65 -13.34 -19.27
CA CYS A 7 -10.58 -11.95 -19.72
C CYS A 7 -9.12 -11.51 -19.67
N VAL A 8 -8.43 -11.65 -20.80
CA VAL A 8 -7.19 -10.93 -21.04
C VAL A 8 -7.58 -9.46 -21.19
N ALA A 9 -7.15 -8.63 -20.25
CA ALA A 9 -7.32 -7.19 -20.36
C ALA A 9 -6.48 -6.70 -21.56
N GLU A 10 -7.12 -6.45 -22.70
CA GLU A 10 -6.49 -5.76 -23.82
C GLU A 10 -6.29 -4.28 -23.45
N PHE A 11 -5.02 -3.87 -23.41
CA PHE A 11 -4.63 -2.48 -23.17
C PHE A 11 -4.76 -1.66 -24.46
N PRO A 12 -5.48 -0.52 -24.48
CA PRO A 12 -5.41 0.38 -25.61
C PRO A 12 -4.00 0.96 -25.73
N LYS A 13 -3.39 0.77 -26.90
CA LYS A 13 -2.17 1.49 -27.30
C LYS A 13 -2.52 2.97 -27.47
N GLN A 14 -1.57 3.82 -27.07
CA GLN A 14 -1.49 5.27 -27.27
C GLN A 14 -2.08 6.16 -26.16
N LEU A 15 -1.22 6.44 -25.18
CA LEU A 15 -0.93 7.84 -24.83
C LEU A 15 0.57 7.94 -24.59
N ILE A 16 1.31 8.38 -25.61
CA ILE A 16 2.72 8.74 -25.48
C ILE A 16 2.74 10.03 -24.65
N LEU A 17 2.98 9.90 -23.34
CA LEU A 17 3.35 11.05 -22.53
C LEU A 17 4.74 11.52 -22.99
N PRO A 18 4.97 12.84 -23.16
CA PRO A 18 6.26 13.33 -23.58
C PRO A 18 7.36 12.98 -22.56
N CYS A 19 8.54 12.67 -23.08
CA CYS A 19 9.74 12.33 -22.34
C CYS A 19 10.11 13.43 -21.31
N PRO A 20 10.33 13.10 -20.02
CA PRO A 20 10.62 14.07 -18.96
C PRO A 20 12.01 14.73 -19.06
N ALA A 21 12.82 14.37 -20.06
CA ALA A 21 14.16 14.92 -20.26
C ALA A 21 14.19 16.41 -20.65
N LYS A 22 13.07 17.02 -21.06
CA LYS A 22 13.03 18.41 -21.54
C LYS A 22 12.46 19.45 -20.55
N GLN A 23 12.08 19.05 -19.33
CA GLN A 23 11.72 19.98 -18.26
C GLN A 23 12.80 20.15 -17.19
N LYS A 24 13.91 19.42 -17.32
CA LYS A 24 15.05 19.50 -16.39
C LYS A 24 15.96 20.71 -16.61
N ALA A 25 15.86 21.37 -17.76
CA ALA A 25 16.84 22.38 -18.20
C ALA A 25 16.47 23.84 -17.85
N ALA A 26 15.34 24.11 -17.18
CA ALA A 26 14.90 25.48 -16.89
C ALA A 26 14.84 25.82 -15.39
N MET A 27 15.25 24.91 -14.49
CA MET A 27 15.14 25.10 -13.04
C MET A 27 16.40 24.65 -12.27
N GLU A 28 17.54 24.51 -12.96
CA GLU A 28 18.82 24.14 -12.34
C GLU A 28 19.75 25.36 -12.15
N GLU A 29 19.32 26.58 -12.46
CA GLU A 29 20.19 27.77 -12.39
C GLU A 29 19.54 28.98 -11.69
N GLU A 30 18.89 28.79 -10.53
CA GLU A 30 18.67 29.90 -9.56
C GLU A 30 18.24 29.44 -8.14
N VAL A 31 18.86 28.42 -7.55
CA VAL A 31 18.71 28.20 -6.08
C VAL A 31 20.02 27.75 -5.46
N THR A 32 20.99 28.66 -5.41
CA THR A 32 22.10 28.60 -4.46
C THR A 32 21.97 29.78 -3.51
N MET A 33 21.25 29.61 -2.40
CA MET A 33 21.51 30.38 -1.18
C MET A 33 20.88 29.73 0.07
N SER A 34 21.79 29.28 0.95
CA SER A 34 21.67 29.04 2.39
C SER A 34 20.53 28.14 2.90
N MET A 35 20.79 26.83 2.98
CA MET A 35 20.07 25.94 3.88
C MET A 35 20.81 25.88 5.22
N THR A 36 20.13 26.27 6.29
CA THR A 36 20.66 26.22 7.67
C THR A 36 20.72 24.79 8.17
N GLU A 37 21.65 24.49 9.07
CA GLU A 37 21.92 23.15 9.67
C GLU A 37 20.71 22.48 10.35
N LYS A 38 19.56 23.16 10.44
CA LYS A 38 18.28 22.60 10.92
C LYS A 38 17.55 21.76 9.87
N GLU A 39 17.91 21.86 8.59
CA GLU A 39 17.18 21.27 7.47
C GLU A 39 17.66 19.84 7.13
N THR A 40 18.80 19.42 7.68
CA THR A 40 19.38 18.08 7.48
C THR A 40 18.77 17.00 8.40
N ALA A 41 17.93 17.37 9.36
CA ALA A 41 17.31 16.42 10.29
C ALA A 41 16.01 15.76 9.78
N ALA A 42 15.51 16.09 8.57
CA ALA A 42 14.17 15.67 8.15
C ALA A 42 13.96 15.35 6.65
N MET A 43 15.01 14.99 5.90
CA MET A 43 14.91 14.51 4.51
C MET A 43 14.49 13.01 4.41
N ASN A 44 13.79 12.47 5.41
CA ASN A 44 13.18 11.14 5.30
C ASN A 44 11.75 11.30 4.80
N ASN A 45 11.59 11.33 3.48
CA ASN A 45 10.25 11.27 2.88
C ASN A 45 9.53 10.03 3.41
N PRO A 46 8.34 10.19 4.02
CA PRO A 46 7.65 9.10 4.68
C PRO A 46 7.36 7.96 3.70
N HIS A 47 7.51 6.73 4.18
CA HIS A 47 7.20 5.54 3.42
C HIS A 47 5.72 5.20 3.59
N PHE A 48 4.98 5.22 2.49
CA PHE A 48 3.58 4.83 2.45
C PHE A 48 3.42 3.36 2.09
N VAL A 49 2.55 2.67 2.83
CA VAL A 49 2.20 1.27 2.58
C VAL A 49 0.70 1.22 2.31
N LEU A 50 0.32 0.84 1.10
CA LEU A 50 -1.05 0.89 0.60
C LEU A 50 -1.64 -0.52 0.53
N VAL A 51 -2.79 -0.71 1.17
CA VAL A 51 -3.49 -2.00 1.31
C VAL A 51 -4.85 -1.90 0.63
N HIS A 52 -5.10 -2.80 -0.32
CA HIS A 52 -6.35 -2.85 -1.09
C HIS A 52 -7.51 -3.44 -0.28
N GLY A 53 -8.73 -3.32 -0.81
CA GLY A 53 -9.95 -3.95 -0.25
C GLY A 53 -10.25 -5.33 -0.86
N LEU A 54 -11.35 -5.95 -0.43
CA LEU A 54 -11.79 -7.26 -0.93
C LEU A 54 -12.01 -7.25 -2.45
N GLY A 55 -11.65 -8.34 -3.11
CA GLY A 55 -11.74 -8.49 -4.57
C GLY A 55 -10.77 -7.61 -5.39
N GLY A 56 -9.92 -6.84 -4.71
CA GLY A 56 -8.92 -5.97 -5.34
C GLY A 56 -7.52 -6.56 -5.38
N GLY A 57 -6.55 -5.67 -5.58
CA GLY A 57 -5.12 -5.93 -5.52
C GLY A 57 -4.35 -4.61 -5.48
N ALA A 58 -3.05 -4.66 -5.29
CA ALA A 58 -2.13 -3.53 -5.31
C ALA A 58 -2.30 -2.63 -6.55
N TRP A 59 -2.74 -3.21 -7.67
CA TRP A 59 -3.02 -2.51 -8.91
C TRP A 59 -4.04 -1.36 -8.76
N CYS A 60 -4.96 -1.42 -7.78
CA CYS A 60 -5.94 -0.34 -7.59
C CYS A 60 -5.27 0.99 -7.20
N TRP A 61 -4.05 0.93 -6.67
CA TRP A 61 -3.29 2.10 -6.24
C TRP A 61 -2.41 2.69 -7.33
N TYR A 62 -2.38 2.15 -8.55
CA TYR A 62 -1.35 2.51 -9.55
C TYR A 62 -1.24 4.02 -9.80
N ARG A 63 -2.36 4.74 -9.95
CA ARG A 63 -2.35 6.19 -10.19
C ARG A 63 -1.77 6.95 -9.01
N ILE A 64 -2.20 6.60 -7.80
CA ILE A 64 -1.78 7.25 -6.56
C ILE A 64 -0.30 6.96 -6.30
N LYS A 65 0.13 5.70 -6.47
CA LYS A 65 1.52 5.29 -6.39
C LYS A 65 2.40 6.15 -7.29
N CYS A 66 2.07 6.24 -8.59
CA CYS A 66 2.85 7.02 -9.53
C CYS A 66 2.96 8.50 -9.13
N LEU A 67 1.84 9.13 -8.73
CA LEU A 67 1.84 10.54 -8.31
C LEU A 67 2.71 10.78 -7.06
N MET A 68 2.63 9.88 -6.09
CA MET A 68 3.40 9.97 -4.85
C MET A 68 4.89 9.72 -5.07
N GLU A 69 5.24 8.75 -5.91
CA GLU A 69 6.65 8.48 -6.28
C GLU A 69 7.26 9.66 -7.04
N ILE A 70 6.51 10.28 -7.98
CA ILE A 70 6.94 11.51 -8.66
C ILE A 70 7.17 12.66 -7.66
N SER A 71 6.38 12.70 -6.59
CA SER A 71 6.53 13.69 -5.52
C SER A 71 7.64 13.35 -4.52
N GLY A 72 8.42 12.27 -4.76
CA GLY A 72 9.56 11.87 -3.95
C GLY A 72 9.25 10.94 -2.78
N TYR A 73 8.01 10.46 -2.62
CA TYR A 73 7.66 9.53 -1.53
C TYR A 73 8.00 8.09 -1.90
N LYS A 74 8.43 7.30 -0.90
CA LYS A 74 8.56 5.85 -1.03
C LYS A 74 7.17 5.23 -0.87
N VAL A 75 6.75 4.39 -1.82
CA VAL A 75 5.41 3.77 -1.80
C VAL A 75 5.47 2.28 -2.07
N SER A 76 4.97 1.48 -1.13
CA SER A 76 4.77 0.04 -1.29
C SER A 76 3.28 -0.26 -1.38
N CYS A 77 2.86 -1.00 -2.40
CA CYS A 77 1.48 -1.47 -2.54
C CYS A 77 1.49 -2.99 -2.32
N ILE A 78 0.70 -3.48 -1.39
CA ILE A 78 0.74 -4.89 -0.98
C ILE A 78 -0.42 -5.64 -1.63
N ASP A 79 -0.11 -6.72 -2.36
CA ASP A 79 -1.10 -7.75 -2.69
C ASP A 79 -1.27 -8.65 -1.47
N LEU A 80 -2.50 -8.75 -0.96
CA LEU A 80 -2.85 -9.72 0.07
C LEU A 80 -2.91 -11.13 -0.54
N LYS A 81 -2.87 -12.17 0.29
CA LYS A 81 -2.76 -13.55 -0.19
C LYS A 81 -3.99 -13.90 -1.05
N GLY A 82 -3.77 -14.55 -2.20
CA GLY A 82 -4.82 -14.87 -3.17
C GLY A 82 -5.49 -13.66 -3.85
N ALA A 83 -4.90 -12.46 -3.74
CA ALA A 83 -5.40 -11.23 -4.34
C ALA A 83 -4.40 -10.63 -5.32
N GLY A 84 -4.89 -9.78 -6.23
CA GLY A 84 -4.07 -9.13 -7.24
C GLY A 84 -3.26 -10.12 -8.08
N THR A 85 -1.93 -10.10 -7.93
CA THR A 85 -1.01 -10.96 -8.67
C THR A 85 -0.60 -12.23 -7.91
N ASP A 86 -1.01 -12.38 -6.66
CA ASP A 86 -0.74 -13.58 -5.85
C ASP A 86 -1.53 -14.78 -6.40
N ARG A 87 -0.84 -15.89 -6.65
CA ARG A 87 -1.40 -17.09 -7.29
C ARG A 87 -1.81 -18.17 -6.28
N SER A 88 -1.83 -17.86 -4.99
CA SER A 88 -2.29 -18.81 -3.97
C SER A 88 -3.73 -19.24 -4.28
N ASP A 89 -4.03 -20.53 -4.11
CA ASP A 89 -5.40 -21.02 -4.25
C ASP A 89 -6.28 -20.36 -3.17
N ALA A 90 -7.35 -19.68 -3.59
CA ALA A 90 -8.27 -19.02 -2.68
C ALA A 90 -8.91 -20.00 -1.69
N ASN A 91 -9.09 -21.28 -2.07
CA ASN A 91 -9.63 -22.31 -1.18
C ASN A 91 -8.66 -22.70 -0.06
N SER A 92 -7.37 -22.38 -0.20
CA SER A 92 -6.35 -22.63 0.82
C SER A 92 -6.26 -21.51 1.87
N ILE A 93 -7.00 -20.41 1.68
CA ILE A 93 -7.01 -19.26 2.58
C ILE A 93 -8.19 -19.40 3.53
N VAL A 94 -7.92 -19.99 4.69
CA VAL A 94 -8.96 -20.38 5.66
C VAL A 94 -9.12 -19.38 6.80
N SER A 95 -8.24 -18.38 6.90
CA SER A 95 -8.28 -17.39 7.97
C SER A 95 -7.90 -15.99 7.48
N PHE A 96 -8.33 -14.97 8.22
CA PHE A 96 -7.94 -13.59 7.96
C PHE A 96 -6.44 -13.36 8.20
N ASP A 97 -5.83 -14.11 9.11
CA ASP A 97 -4.38 -14.07 9.35
C ASP A 97 -3.60 -14.61 8.15
N ASP A 98 -4.07 -15.69 7.51
CA ASP A 98 -3.49 -16.20 6.26
C ASP A 98 -3.62 -15.20 5.13
N TYR A 99 -4.78 -14.56 5.01
CA TYR A 99 -5.04 -13.51 4.02
C TYR A 99 -4.08 -12.33 4.19
N ASN A 100 -3.85 -11.90 5.44
CA ASN A 100 -2.99 -10.76 5.77
C ASN A 100 -1.50 -11.07 5.84
N LYS A 101 -1.09 -12.34 5.70
CA LYS A 101 0.31 -12.75 5.84
C LYS A 101 1.29 -11.88 5.04
N PRO A 102 1.05 -11.52 3.75
CA PRO A 102 1.97 -10.67 3.01
C PRO A 102 2.20 -9.29 3.64
N LEU A 103 1.15 -8.67 4.19
CA LEU A 103 1.26 -7.40 4.91
C LEU A 103 2.05 -7.57 6.22
N MET A 104 1.74 -8.63 6.98
CA MET A 104 2.41 -8.88 8.26
C MET A 104 3.90 -9.18 8.06
N ASP A 105 4.24 -9.99 7.05
CA ASP A 105 5.62 -10.29 6.68
C ASP A 105 6.35 -9.00 6.28
N PHE A 106 5.74 -8.16 5.45
CA PHE A 106 6.31 -6.88 5.04
C PHE A 106 6.60 -5.97 6.24
N MET A 107 5.61 -5.79 7.14
CA MET A 107 5.78 -4.98 8.35
C MET A 107 6.84 -5.56 9.29
N SER A 108 6.96 -6.89 9.37
CA SER A 108 7.98 -7.56 10.18
C SER A 108 9.39 -7.28 9.65
N ALA A 109 9.56 -7.23 8.33
CA ALA A 109 10.84 -7.04 7.64
C ALA A 109 11.36 -5.59 7.66
N LEU A 110 10.50 -4.61 7.97
CA LEU A 110 10.93 -3.21 8.11
C LEU A 110 11.99 -3.06 9.22
N PRO A 111 13.03 -2.23 9.05
CA PRO A 111 13.98 -1.90 10.11
C PRO A 111 13.27 -1.37 11.37
N HIS A 112 13.82 -1.63 12.56
CA HIS A 112 13.22 -1.16 13.81
C HIS A 112 13.16 0.38 13.92
N SER A 113 14.06 1.09 13.23
CA SER A 113 14.10 2.55 13.16
C SER A 113 13.15 3.15 12.12
N GLU A 114 12.53 2.33 11.25
CA GLU A 114 11.65 2.80 10.20
C GLU A 114 10.20 2.80 10.68
N GLN A 115 9.51 3.93 10.48
CA GLN A 115 8.07 4.04 10.66
C GLN A 115 7.39 4.37 9.34
N VAL A 116 6.26 3.72 9.07
CA VAL A 116 5.49 3.90 7.83
C VAL A 116 4.16 4.61 8.07
N ILE A 117 3.60 5.16 7.00
CA ILE A 117 2.20 5.58 6.92
C ILE A 117 1.43 4.44 6.27
N LEU A 118 0.56 3.79 7.04
CA LEU A 118 -0.19 2.63 6.58
C LEU A 118 -1.59 3.07 6.14
N VAL A 119 -1.97 2.74 4.90
CA VAL A 119 -3.22 3.19 4.27
C VAL A 119 -4.05 1.98 3.86
N GLY A 120 -5.30 1.91 4.30
CA GLY A 120 -6.24 0.84 3.95
C GLY A 120 -7.45 1.38 3.22
N HIS A 121 -7.85 0.73 2.13
CA HIS A 121 -9.09 1.03 1.40
C HIS A 121 -10.15 -0.04 1.64
N SER A 122 -11.41 0.37 1.86
CA SER A 122 -12.54 -0.56 2.06
C SER A 122 -12.21 -1.62 3.14
N ALA A 123 -12.39 -2.90 2.83
CA ALA A 123 -12.07 -4.00 3.74
C ALA A 123 -10.57 -4.07 4.14
N GLY A 124 -9.66 -3.43 3.39
CA GLY A 124 -8.25 -3.31 3.76
C GLY A 124 -8.04 -2.55 5.08
N GLY A 125 -9.04 -1.77 5.53
CA GLY A 125 -9.04 -1.17 6.87
C GLY A 125 -8.95 -2.20 8.00
N LEU A 126 -9.51 -3.40 7.81
CA LEU A 126 -9.39 -4.50 8.78
C LEU A 126 -7.92 -4.94 8.91
N SER A 127 -7.23 -5.09 7.79
CA SER A 127 -5.81 -5.47 7.74
C SER A 127 -4.93 -4.38 8.37
N VAL A 128 -5.25 -3.10 8.12
CA VAL A 128 -4.58 -1.96 8.76
C VAL A 128 -4.78 -1.97 10.26
N THR A 129 -6.02 -2.15 10.73
CA THR A 129 -6.33 -2.23 12.17
C THR A 129 -5.51 -3.34 12.82
N GLN A 130 -5.48 -4.53 12.22
CA GLN A 130 -4.69 -5.64 12.75
C GLN A 130 -3.18 -5.34 12.79
N ALA A 131 -2.64 -4.72 11.74
CA ALA A 131 -1.23 -4.35 11.69
C ALA A 131 -0.88 -3.29 12.74
N THR A 132 -1.78 -2.33 13.02
CA THR A 132 -1.57 -1.33 14.10
C THR A 132 -1.44 -1.97 15.48
N HIS A 133 -2.12 -3.09 15.73
CA HIS A 133 -1.97 -3.83 16.97
C HIS A 133 -0.64 -4.59 17.06
N LYS A 134 -0.22 -5.25 15.97
CA LYS A 134 1.00 -6.06 15.94
C LYS A 134 2.29 -5.22 15.84
N PHE A 135 2.23 -4.05 15.19
CA PHE A 135 3.41 -3.24 14.81
C PHE A 135 3.28 -1.76 15.18
N ALA A 136 2.69 -1.46 16.35
CA ALA A 136 2.43 -0.08 16.79
C ALA A 136 3.67 0.82 16.75
N ASN A 137 4.86 0.28 17.03
CA ASN A 137 6.13 1.02 17.00
C ASN A 137 6.63 1.33 15.58
N LYS A 138 6.15 0.62 14.55
CA LYS A 138 6.55 0.79 13.15
C LYS A 138 5.52 1.59 12.33
N ILE A 139 4.42 2.02 12.92
CA ILE A 139 3.37 2.76 12.22
C ILE A 139 3.28 4.16 12.82
N ARG A 140 3.63 5.15 12.00
CA ARG A 140 3.54 6.57 12.38
C ARG A 140 2.11 7.09 12.28
N LEU A 141 1.37 6.64 11.27
CA LEU A 141 0.01 7.06 10.99
C LEU A 141 -0.74 5.93 10.27
N ALA A 142 -1.99 5.68 10.68
CA ALA A 142 -2.92 4.81 9.97
C ALA A 142 -4.00 5.66 9.28
N VAL A 143 -4.23 5.42 7.99
CA VAL A 143 -5.18 6.16 7.15
C VAL A 143 -6.23 5.18 6.61
N TYR A 144 -7.50 5.53 6.78
CA TYR A 144 -8.65 4.73 6.37
C TYR A 144 -9.38 5.44 5.22
N VAL A 145 -9.28 4.91 4.00
CA VAL A 145 -9.90 5.50 2.81
C VAL A 145 -11.16 4.72 2.48
N ALA A 146 -12.33 5.30 2.77
CA ALA A 146 -13.62 4.62 2.63
C ALA A 146 -13.58 3.18 3.22
N ALA A 147 -12.92 3.03 4.36
CA ALA A 147 -12.48 1.75 4.89
C ALA A 147 -13.17 1.39 6.20
N THR A 148 -13.25 0.09 6.46
CA THR A 148 -13.82 -0.44 7.71
C THR A 148 -12.82 -0.25 8.84
N MET A 149 -13.16 0.56 9.84
CA MET A 149 -12.37 0.76 11.06
C MET A 149 -13.14 0.14 12.24
N LEU A 150 -12.81 -1.11 12.58
CA LEU A 150 -13.41 -1.79 13.71
C LEU A 150 -12.61 -1.57 14.99
N LYS A 151 -13.29 -1.67 16.13
CA LYS A 151 -12.63 -1.70 17.42
C LYS A 151 -11.80 -2.98 17.56
N SER A 152 -10.66 -2.90 18.22
CA SER A 152 -9.87 -4.07 18.59
C SER A 152 -10.72 -5.12 19.31
N GLY A 153 -10.57 -6.39 18.92
CA GLY A 153 -11.33 -7.50 19.51
C GLY A 153 -12.81 -7.54 19.11
N PHE A 154 -13.22 -6.81 18.08
CA PHE A 154 -14.56 -6.94 17.53
C PHE A 154 -14.73 -8.34 16.93
N LEU A 155 -15.63 -9.11 17.52
CA LEU A 155 -16.04 -10.44 17.10
C LEU A 155 -17.56 -10.45 17.03
N THR A 156 -18.10 -11.12 16.03
CA THR A 156 -19.52 -11.44 15.92
C THR A 156 -19.77 -12.84 16.48
N ASP A 157 -21.02 -13.14 16.82
CA ASP A 157 -21.43 -14.50 17.24
C ASP A 157 -21.18 -15.56 16.16
N GLN A 158 -20.93 -15.15 14.92
CA GLN A 158 -20.56 -16.05 13.83
C GLN A 158 -19.07 -16.41 13.88
N ASP A 159 -18.22 -15.51 14.36
CA ASP A 159 -16.76 -15.72 14.45
C ASP A 159 -16.36 -16.68 15.60
N THR A 160 -17.29 -17.01 16.50
CA THR A 160 -17.07 -17.93 17.64
C THR A 160 -17.62 -19.34 17.40
N LYS A 161 -18.24 -19.59 16.24
CA LYS A 161 -18.95 -20.84 15.94
C LYS A 161 -18.16 -21.88 15.14
N ASP A 162 -16.89 -21.58 14.81
CA ASP A 162 -16.01 -22.48 14.07
C ASP A 162 -14.91 -23.08 14.97
#